data_AF-A0A1H4SIR4-F1
#
_entry.id   AF-A0A1H4SIR4-F1
#
_cell.length_a   1.000
_cell.length_b   1.000
_cell.length_c   1.000
_cell.angle_alpha   90.00
_cell.angle_beta   90.00
_cell.angle_gamma   90.00
#
_symmetry.space_group_name_H-M   'P 1'
#
loop_
_entity.id
_entity.type
_entity.pdbx_description
1 polymer ?
#
loop_
_entity_poly.entity_id
_entity_poly.type
_entity_poly.pdbx_seq_one_letter_code
_entity_poly.pdbx_strand_id
1 'polypeptide(L)'
;MRLLRPLINRVLQRHRFRGRATPLERLPSYPYVRLVKAYAGSPIAPALGQTIEEMWASSHLTRRCKLLMLAVVARGLGCQVCAFEVGEALQREGLHEPTLTQVLTHLDAPDLDVLERLLVRFARDTIWFEPAALQRRTRGLRDYLSGPQLLEAIGVASLANGLCRLGATVMGHS
;
A
#
# COMPACT_ATOMS: atom_id res chain seq x y z
N MET A 1 -8.75 42.66 -7.44
CA MET A 1 -9.09 41.24 -7.18
C MET A 1 -9.17 40.88 -5.67
N ARG A 2 -9.68 41.76 -4.77
CA ARG A 2 -9.74 41.49 -3.30
C ARG A 2 -11.17 41.29 -2.75
N LEU A 3 -12.21 41.58 -3.53
CA LEU A 3 -13.61 41.63 -3.07
C LEU A 3 -14.34 40.27 -3.14
N LEU A 4 -13.83 39.29 -3.89
CA LEU A 4 -14.46 37.95 -4.02
C LEU A 4 -13.98 36.94 -2.95
N ARG A 5 -12.91 37.25 -2.23
CA ARG A 5 -12.29 36.38 -1.21
C ARG A 5 -13.26 35.93 -0.09
N PRO A 6 -14.15 36.77 0.47
CA PRO A 6 -15.06 36.33 1.52
C PRO A 6 -16.17 35.41 1.01
N LEU A 7 -16.61 35.58 -0.24
CA LEU A 7 -17.59 34.70 -0.89
C LEU A 7 -16.98 33.33 -1.19
N ILE A 8 -15.77 33.29 -1.76
CA ILE A 8 -15.03 32.06 -2.02
C ILE A 8 -14.76 31.29 -0.71
N ASN A 9 -14.36 31.99 0.36
CA ASN A 9 -14.17 31.36 1.67
C ASN A 9 -15.46 30.78 2.25
N ARG A 10 -16.62 31.44 2.10
CA ARG A 10 -17.91 30.88 2.54
C ARG A 10 -18.32 29.64 1.74
N VAL A 11 -18.08 29.64 0.44
CA VAL A 11 -18.37 28.50 -0.44
C VAL A 11 -17.44 27.33 -0.09
N LEU A 12 -16.14 27.57 0.09
CA LEU A 12 -15.17 26.56 0.54
C LEU A 12 -15.47 26.02 1.95
N GLN A 13 -15.96 26.86 2.87
CA GLN A 13 -16.40 26.42 4.20
C GLN A 13 -17.67 25.57 4.14
N ARG A 14 -18.61 25.88 3.25
CA ARG A 14 -19.80 25.04 3.00
C ARG A 14 -19.46 23.72 2.31
N HIS A 15 -18.43 23.71 1.46
CA HIS A 15 -17.89 22.51 0.83
C HIS A 15 -16.85 21.76 1.68
N ARG A 16 -16.62 22.17 2.94
CA ARG A 16 -16.06 21.27 3.95
C ARG A 16 -17.14 20.27 4.34
N PHE A 17 -17.52 19.42 3.37
CA PHE A 17 -18.19 18.17 3.63
C PHE A 17 -17.16 17.31 4.36
N ARG A 18 -17.03 17.53 5.67
CA ARG A 18 -16.45 16.53 6.56
C ARG A 18 -17.41 15.35 6.42
N GLY A 19 -17.00 14.34 5.66
CA GLY A 19 -17.82 13.14 5.51
C GLY A 19 -18.22 12.64 6.89
N ARG A 20 -19.45 12.13 6.99
CA ARG A 20 -19.95 11.65 8.28
C ARG A 20 -19.00 10.58 8.80
N ALA A 21 -18.71 10.64 10.09
CA ALA A 21 -17.95 9.61 10.76
C ALA A 21 -18.70 8.29 10.62
N THR A 22 -18.13 7.39 9.83
CA THR A 22 -18.68 6.06 9.63
C THR A 22 -17.90 5.09 10.53
N PRO A 23 -18.55 4.45 11.51
CA PRO A 23 -17.88 3.46 12.34
C PRO A 23 -17.46 2.26 11.48
N LEU A 24 -16.33 1.64 11.84
CA LEU A 24 -15.93 0.36 11.25
C LEU A 24 -16.78 -0.74 11.87
N GLU A 25 -17.56 -1.44 11.05
CA GLU A 25 -18.45 -2.51 11.49
C GLU A 25 -17.65 -3.76 11.95
N ARG A 26 -16.47 -3.98 11.35
CA ARG A 26 -15.54 -5.04 11.73
C ARG A 26 -14.09 -4.58 11.58
N LEU A 27 -13.22 -5.01 12.49
CA LEU A 27 -11.79 -4.84 12.34
C LEU A 27 -11.22 -5.98 11.48
N PRO A 28 -10.55 -5.67 10.35
CA PRO A 28 -9.94 -6.70 9.52
C PRO A 28 -8.86 -7.47 10.27
N SER A 29 -8.74 -8.77 10.00
CA SER A 29 -7.70 -9.65 10.59
C SER A 29 -6.39 -9.65 9.78
N TYR A 30 -6.20 -8.66 8.91
CA TYR A 30 -5.11 -8.62 7.95
C TYR A 30 -4.06 -7.55 8.33
N PRO A 31 -2.81 -7.64 7.80
CA PRO A 31 -1.83 -6.57 7.92
C PRO A 31 -2.42 -5.22 7.46
N TYR A 32 -1.96 -4.09 8.03
CA TYR A 32 -2.47 -2.71 7.87
C TYR A 32 -3.71 -2.34 8.71
N VAL A 33 -4.18 -3.22 9.60
CA VAL A 33 -5.33 -2.93 10.48
C VAL A 33 -5.10 -1.71 11.38
N ARG A 34 -3.87 -1.49 11.88
CA ARG A 34 -3.58 -0.32 12.73
C ARG A 34 -3.77 0.99 11.97
N LEU A 35 -3.41 1.01 10.70
CA LEU A 35 -3.61 2.18 9.87
C LEU A 35 -5.10 2.44 9.62
N VAL A 36 -5.89 1.41 9.30
CA VAL A 36 -7.35 1.56 9.15
C VAL A 36 -8.00 2.07 10.43
N LYS A 37 -7.58 1.55 11.59
CA LYS A 37 -8.01 2.04 12.92
C LYS A 37 -7.66 3.51 13.14
N ALA A 38 -6.49 3.95 12.72
CA ALA A 38 -6.06 5.34 12.88
C ALA A 38 -6.94 6.34 12.10
N TYR A 39 -7.65 5.86 11.07
CA TYR A 39 -8.65 6.63 10.33
C TYR A 39 -10.09 6.42 10.82
N ALA A 40 -10.32 5.70 11.92
CA ALA A 40 -11.67 5.51 12.46
C ALA A 40 -12.38 6.84 12.69
N GLY A 41 -13.63 6.94 12.24
CA GLY A 41 -14.40 8.21 12.25
C GLY A 41 -14.14 9.13 11.05
N SER A 42 -13.26 8.75 10.12
CA SER A 42 -13.16 9.36 8.79
C SER A 42 -14.03 8.61 7.78
N PRO A 43 -14.65 9.30 6.79
CA PRO A 43 -15.38 8.65 5.71
C PRO A 43 -14.52 7.70 4.85
N ILE A 44 -13.18 7.83 4.89
CA ILE A 44 -12.27 6.96 4.12
C ILE A 44 -12.05 5.59 4.76
N ALA A 45 -12.26 5.45 6.08
CA ALA A 45 -11.91 4.22 6.80
C ALA A 45 -12.68 2.97 6.31
N PRO A 46 -14.00 3.02 6.06
CA PRO A 46 -14.72 1.87 5.52
C PRO A 46 -14.21 1.46 4.13
N ALA A 47 -14.01 2.43 3.24
CA ALA A 47 -13.50 2.17 1.89
C ALA A 47 -12.09 1.57 1.92
N LEU A 48 -11.23 2.06 2.82
CA LEU A 48 -9.88 1.53 3.00
C LEU A 48 -9.90 0.10 3.55
N GLY A 49 -10.75 -0.16 4.54
CA GLY A 49 -10.95 -1.50 5.12
C GLY A 49 -11.40 -2.50 4.06
N GLN A 50 -12.44 -2.15 3.29
CA GLN A 50 -12.95 -3.00 2.20
C GLN A 50 -11.89 -3.26 1.13
N THR A 51 -11.17 -2.22 0.69
CA THR A 51 -10.13 -2.37 -0.34
C THR A 51 -9.01 -3.32 0.11
N ILE A 52 -8.59 -3.23 1.38
CA ILE A 52 -7.59 -4.14 1.96
C ILE A 52 -8.13 -5.57 2.03
N GLU A 53 -9.37 -5.74 2.47
CA GLU A 53 -10.02 -7.05 2.56
C GLU A 53 -10.14 -7.71 1.18
N GLU A 54 -10.61 -6.99 0.16
CA GLU A 54 -10.70 -7.47 -1.22
C GLU A 54 -9.32 -7.83 -1.79
N MET A 55 -8.29 -7.01 -1.52
CA MET A 55 -6.91 -7.32 -1.91
C MET A 55 -6.42 -8.62 -1.27
N TRP A 56 -6.74 -8.89 0.01
CA TRP A 56 -6.34 -10.14 0.65
C TRP A 56 -7.18 -11.35 0.25
N ALA A 57 -8.45 -11.14 -0.11
CA ALA A 57 -9.36 -12.20 -0.56
C ALA A 57 -9.04 -12.69 -1.99
N SER A 58 -8.53 -11.81 -2.85
CA SER A 58 -8.08 -12.17 -4.20
C SER A 58 -6.95 -13.20 -4.17
N SER A 59 -6.94 -14.13 -5.12
CA SER A 59 -6.01 -15.28 -5.15
C SER A 59 -5.08 -15.29 -6.37
N HIS A 60 -5.04 -14.24 -7.20
CA HIS A 60 -4.22 -14.26 -8.41
C HIS A 60 -2.72 -14.23 -8.10
N LEU A 61 -2.30 -13.46 -7.09
CA LEU A 61 -0.97 -13.46 -6.49
C LEU A 61 -1.00 -14.15 -5.14
N THR A 62 0.10 -14.86 -4.82
CA THR A 62 0.27 -15.48 -3.52
C THR A 62 0.31 -14.41 -2.42
N ARG A 63 -0.09 -14.81 -1.21
CA ARG A 63 -0.03 -13.94 -0.03
C ARG A 63 1.39 -13.40 0.20
N ARG A 64 2.39 -14.26 0.07
CA ARG A 64 3.81 -13.93 0.17
C ARG A 64 4.27 -12.89 -0.87
N CYS A 65 3.84 -13.00 -2.14
CA CYS A 65 4.10 -11.97 -3.16
C CYS A 65 3.56 -10.59 -2.73
N LYS A 66 2.30 -10.52 -2.29
CA LYS A 66 1.69 -9.25 -1.87
C LYS A 66 2.42 -8.65 -0.68
N LEU A 67 2.76 -9.48 0.31
CA LEU A 67 3.52 -9.07 1.49
C LEU A 67 4.91 -8.54 1.15
N LEU A 68 5.64 -9.21 0.26
CA LEU A 68 6.96 -8.75 -0.20
C LEU A 68 6.87 -7.37 -0.88
N MET A 69 5.87 -7.17 -1.74
CA MET A 69 5.63 -5.85 -2.38
C MET A 69 5.34 -4.77 -1.33
N LEU A 70 4.47 -5.07 -0.37
CA LEU A 70 4.14 -4.16 0.75
C LEU A 70 5.38 -3.82 1.58
N ALA A 71 6.25 -4.80 1.87
CA ALA A 71 7.48 -4.61 2.64
C ALA A 71 8.49 -3.69 1.93
N VAL A 72 8.67 -3.88 0.62
CA VAL A 72 9.57 -3.03 -0.20
C VAL A 72 9.11 -1.58 -0.18
N VAL A 73 7.80 -1.35 -0.36
CA VAL A 73 7.23 0.00 -0.35
C VAL A 73 7.32 0.62 1.05
N ALA A 74 6.97 -0.13 2.09
CA ALA A 74 7.06 0.34 3.48
C ALA A 74 8.48 0.77 3.86
N ARG A 75 9.49 -0.04 3.51
CA ARG A 75 10.90 0.31 3.73
C ARG A 75 11.31 1.53 2.92
N GLY A 76 10.98 1.56 1.62
CA GLY A 76 11.42 2.63 0.75
C GLY A 76 10.77 3.99 1.04
N LEU A 77 9.60 4.01 1.70
CA LEU A 77 8.93 5.21 2.21
C LEU A 77 9.17 5.47 3.70
N GLY A 78 9.93 4.61 4.40
CA GLY A 78 10.20 4.74 5.82
C GLY A 78 8.97 4.58 6.75
N CYS A 79 7.91 3.88 6.32
CA CYS A 79 6.74 3.63 7.17
C CYS A 79 7.03 2.51 8.18
N GLN A 80 7.43 2.87 9.40
CA GLN A 80 7.78 1.89 10.44
C GLN A 80 6.61 1.00 10.86
N VAL A 81 5.40 1.57 11.02
CA VAL A 81 4.20 0.79 11.38
C VAL A 81 3.84 -0.23 10.30
N CYS A 82 3.89 0.19 9.03
CA CYS A 82 3.67 -0.70 7.90
C CYS A 82 4.72 -1.81 7.86
N ALA A 83 6.00 -1.46 8.03
CA ALA A 83 7.11 -2.40 8.00
C ALA A 83 7.01 -3.45 9.11
N PHE A 84 6.62 -3.04 10.32
CA PHE A 84 6.42 -3.95 11.45
C PHE A 84 5.33 -4.98 11.16
N GLU A 85 4.12 -4.54 10.78
CA GLU A 85 2.99 -5.45 10.54
C GLU A 85 3.24 -6.41 9.38
N VAL A 86 3.89 -5.94 8.31
CA VAL A 86 4.26 -6.77 7.17
C VAL A 86 5.36 -7.75 7.52
N GLY A 87 6.34 -7.34 8.34
CA GLY A 87 7.40 -8.22 8.83
C GLY A 87 6.85 -9.41 9.63
N GLU A 88 5.96 -9.15 10.59
CA GLU A 88 5.28 -10.22 11.35
C GLU A 88 4.50 -11.16 10.41
N ALA A 89 3.87 -10.63 9.36
CA ALA A 89 3.12 -11.44 8.41
C ALA A 89 4.03 -12.28 7.51
N LEU A 90 5.17 -11.75 7.05
CA LEU A 90 6.16 -12.49 6.26
C LEU A 90 6.82 -13.62 7.04
N GLN A 91 7.05 -13.44 8.34
CA GLN A 91 7.54 -14.52 9.21
C GLN A 91 6.56 -15.70 9.25
N ARG A 92 5.25 -15.45 9.25
CA ARG A 92 4.22 -16.51 9.19
C ARG A 92 4.19 -17.21 7.83
N GLU A 93 4.65 -16.56 6.76
CA GLU A 93 4.87 -17.15 5.43
C GLU A 93 6.24 -17.83 5.29
N GLY A 94 6.95 -18.05 6.41
CA GLY A 94 8.25 -18.73 6.44
C GLY A 94 9.44 -17.88 5.99
N LEU A 95 9.28 -16.56 5.85
CA LEU A 95 10.39 -15.66 5.50
C LEU A 95 10.99 -15.06 6.79
N HIS A 96 12.12 -15.61 7.23
CA HIS A 96 12.81 -15.16 8.44
C HIS A 96 13.51 -13.80 8.25
N GLU A 97 13.77 -13.12 9.36
CA GLU A 97 14.32 -11.75 9.40
C GLU A 97 15.63 -11.56 8.60
N PRO A 98 16.62 -12.50 8.62
CA PRO A 98 17.84 -12.35 7.83
C PRO A 98 17.56 -12.34 6.33
N THR A 99 16.74 -13.28 5.85
CA THR A 99 16.33 -13.35 4.45
C THR A 99 15.51 -12.11 4.06
N LEU A 100 14.57 -11.68 4.91
CA LEU A 100 13.80 -10.46 4.68
C LEU A 100 14.71 -9.24 4.55
N THR A 101 15.71 -9.11 5.43
CA THR A 101 16.68 -8.01 5.38
C THR A 101 17.49 -8.02 4.09
N GLN A 102 17.91 -9.20 3.63
CA GLN A 102 18.60 -9.37 2.35
C GLN A 102 17.70 -8.95 1.17
N VAL A 103 16.47 -9.46 1.11
CA VAL A 103 15.49 -9.10 0.07
C VAL A 103 15.23 -7.60 0.06
N LEU A 104 15.05 -6.98 1.21
CA LEU A 104 14.77 -5.56 1.31
C LEU A 104 15.97 -4.65 1.03
N THR A 105 17.19 -5.19 1.07
CA THR A 105 18.42 -4.45 0.77
C THR A 105 18.83 -4.62 -0.69
N HIS A 106 18.71 -5.82 -1.23
CA HIS A 106 19.21 -6.18 -2.57
C HIS A 106 18.10 -6.42 -3.60
N LEU A 107 16.83 -6.43 -3.18
CA LEU A 107 15.66 -6.82 -4.00
C LEU A 107 15.86 -8.19 -4.65
N ASP A 108 16.56 -9.06 -3.92
CA ASP A 108 16.92 -10.40 -4.33
C ASP A 108 17.32 -11.25 -3.12
N ALA A 109 17.03 -12.55 -3.18
CA ALA A 109 17.55 -13.56 -2.25
C ALA A 109 17.41 -14.95 -2.89
N PRO A 110 18.23 -15.94 -2.47
CA PRO A 110 18.13 -17.32 -2.98
C PRO A 110 16.71 -17.90 -2.86
N ASP A 111 16.02 -17.59 -1.76
CA ASP A 111 14.70 -18.11 -1.43
C ASP A 111 13.54 -17.46 -2.21
N LEU A 112 13.82 -16.48 -3.08
CA LEU A 112 12.78 -15.86 -3.90
C LEU A 112 12.52 -16.65 -5.17
N ASP A 113 11.25 -16.88 -5.48
CA ASP A 113 10.87 -17.39 -6.80
C ASP A 113 11.00 -16.31 -7.89
N VAL A 114 10.76 -16.70 -9.15
CA VAL A 114 10.87 -15.80 -10.30
C VAL A 114 9.89 -14.62 -10.21
N LEU A 115 8.64 -14.87 -9.79
CA LEU A 115 7.62 -13.82 -9.68
C LEU A 115 7.93 -12.89 -8.52
N GLU A 116 8.34 -13.41 -7.37
CA GLU A 116 8.74 -12.63 -6.21
C GLU A 116 9.86 -11.66 -6.56
N ARG A 117 10.91 -12.11 -7.26
CA ARG A 117 12.02 -11.25 -7.71
C ARG A 117 11.55 -10.14 -8.65
N LEU A 118 10.65 -10.45 -9.58
CA LEU A 118 10.07 -9.46 -10.49
C LEU A 118 9.23 -8.43 -9.74
N LEU A 119 8.40 -8.90 -8.81
CA LEU A 119 7.44 -8.07 -8.08
C LEU A 119 8.09 -7.17 -7.03
N VAL A 120 9.14 -7.61 -6.32
CA VAL A 120 9.88 -6.74 -5.39
C VAL A 120 10.57 -5.57 -6.11
N ARG A 121 11.11 -5.83 -7.30
CA ARG A 121 11.72 -4.79 -8.15
C ARG A 121 10.65 -3.87 -8.74
N PHE A 122 9.53 -4.41 -9.18
CA PHE A 122 8.40 -3.61 -9.63
C PHE A 122 7.87 -2.70 -8.52
N ALA A 123 7.67 -3.23 -7.32
CA ALA A 123 7.23 -2.47 -6.15
C ALA A 123 8.19 -1.32 -5.82
N ARG A 124 9.51 -1.55 -5.87
CA ARG A 124 10.51 -0.49 -5.67
C ARG A 124 10.34 0.68 -6.63
N ASP A 125 10.12 0.40 -7.92
CA ASP A 125 9.94 1.42 -8.95
C ASP A 125 8.65 2.23 -8.78
N THR A 126 7.65 1.70 -8.07
CA THR A 126 6.40 2.44 -7.79
C THR A 126 6.55 3.51 -6.70
N ILE A 127 7.66 3.51 -5.96
CA ILE A 127 7.87 4.44 -4.84
C ILE A 127 8.12 5.86 -5.37
N TRP A 128 8.99 5.97 -6.37
CA TRP A 128 9.34 7.22 -7.05
C TRP A 128 8.89 7.13 -8.50
N PHE A 129 7.75 7.75 -8.79
CA PHE A 129 7.10 7.63 -10.09
C PHE A 129 7.88 8.32 -11.20
N GLU A 130 8.52 7.51 -12.04
CA GLU A 130 8.97 7.90 -13.38
C GLU A 130 8.05 7.26 -14.43
N PRO A 131 7.07 7.98 -15.00
CA PRO A 131 5.98 7.38 -15.77
C PRO A 131 6.45 6.49 -16.92
N ALA A 132 7.42 6.94 -17.70
CA ALA A 132 7.93 6.19 -18.84
C ALA A 132 8.67 4.91 -18.44
N ALA A 133 9.47 4.97 -17.36
CA ALA A 133 10.19 3.81 -16.84
C ALA A 133 9.23 2.78 -16.25
N LEU A 134 8.27 3.24 -15.43
CA LEU A 134 7.26 2.37 -14.82
C LEU A 134 6.39 1.70 -15.89
N GLN A 135 5.91 2.44 -16.89
CA GLN A 135 5.13 1.86 -17.98
C GLN A 135 5.90 0.80 -18.77
N ARG A 136 7.20 1.04 -19.05
CA ARG A 136 8.06 0.03 -19.71
C ARG A 136 8.18 -1.22 -18.84
N ARG A 137 8.44 -1.06 -17.54
CA ARG A 137 8.53 -2.19 -16.61
C ARG A 137 7.22 -2.96 -16.50
N THR A 138 6.08 -2.27 -16.35
CA THR A 138 4.75 -2.89 -16.34
C THR A 138 4.45 -3.64 -17.63
N ARG A 139 4.88 -3.14 -18.79
CA ARG A 139 4.75 -3.87 -20.06
C ARG A 139 5.57 -5.15 -20.06
N GLY A 140 6.83 -5.11 -19.59
CA GLY A 140 7.67 -6.31 -19.50
C GLY A 140 7.15 -7.37 -18.54
N LEU A 141 6.36 -7.00 -17.52
CA LEU A 141 5.71 -7.99 -16.64
C LEU A 141 4.64 -8.83 -17.35
N ARG A 142 4.10 -8.38 -18.49
CA ARG A 142 3.08 -9.14 -19.26
C ARG A 142 3.62 -10.45 -19.82
N ASP A 143 4.93 -10.57 -19.96
CA ASP A 143 5.58 -11.80 -20.43
C ASP A 143 5.60 -12.89 -19.33
N TYR A 144 5.34 -12.52 -18.06
CA TYR A 144 5.42 -13.41 -16.89
C TYR A 144 4.12 -13.51 -16.09
N LEU A 145 3.25 -12.50 -16.17
CA LEU A 145 2.00 -12.42 -15.40
C LEU A 145 0.80 -12.48 -16.33
N SER A 146 -0.22 -13.23 -15.91
CA SER A 146 -1.55 -13.14 -16.51
C SER A 146 -2.17 -11.75 -16.30
N GLY A 147 -3.17 -11.40 -17.11
CA GLY A 147 -3.90 -10.12 -16.97
C GLY A 147 -4.39 -9.85 -15.53
N PRO A 148 -5.07 -10.80 -14.87
CA PRO A 148 -5.51 -10.64 -13.48
C PRO A 148 -4.36 -10.46 -12.49
N GLN A 149 -3.27 -11.22 -12.63
CA GLN A 149 -2.08 -11.08 -11.78
C GLN A 149 -1.42 -9.70 -11.92
N LEU A 150 -1.34 -9.19 -13.15
CA LEU A 150 -0.79 -7.87 -13.41
C LEU A 150 -1.66 -6.76 -12.79
N LEU A 151 -2.99 -6.86 -12.93
CA LEU A 151 -3.92 -5.92 -12.29
C LEU A 151 -3.77 -5.96 -10.77
N GLU A 152 -3.67 -7.15 -10.18
CA GLU A 152 -3.46 -7.29 -8.75
C GLU A 152 -2.11 -6.73 -8.29
N ALA A 153 -1.02 -6.97 -9.03
CA ALA A 153 0.29 -6.39 -8.72
C ALA A 153 0.24 -4.85 -8.71
N ILE A 154 -0.41 -4.24 -9.71
CA ILE A 154 -0.61 -2.79 -9.78
C ILE A 154 -1.45 -2.31 -8.59
N GLY A 155 -2.53 -3.01 -8.27
CA GLY A 155 -3.41 -2.71 -7.13
C GLY A 155 -2.66 -2.75 -5.80
N VAL A 156 -1.90 -3.82 -5.53
CA VAL A 156 -1.10 -3.99 -4.32
C VAL A 156 -0.05 -2.89 -4.20
N ALA A 157 0.69 -2.59 -5.27
CA ALA A 157 1.71 -1.53 -5.23
C ALA A 157 1.09 -0.15 -5.00
N SER A 158 -0.04 0.14 -5.63
CA SER A 158 -0.78 1.41 -5.47
C SER A 158 -1.31 1.56 -4.05
N LEU A 159 -1.91 0.50 -3.51
CA LEU A 159 -2.43 0.47 -2.16
C LEU A 159 -1.30 0.62 -1.13
N ALA A 160 -0.20 -0.12 -1.28
CA ALA A 160 0.99 -0.01 -0.42
C ALA A 160 1.50 1.44 -0.34
N ASN A 161 1.62 2.09 -1.50
CA ASN A 161 2.05 3.47 -1.63
C ASN A 161 1.08 4.44 -0.95
N GLY A 162 -0.23 4.25 -1.15
CA GLY A 162 -1.27 5.05 -0.52
C GLY A 162 -1.25 4.90 1.00
N LEU A 163 -1.23 3.66 1.51
CA LEU A 163 -1.22 3.35 2.93
C LEU A 163 0.02 3.95 3.64
N CYS A 164 1.21 3.80 3.06
CA CYS A 164 2.43 4.34 3.67
C CYS A 164 2.39 5.87 3.76
N ARG A 165 1.87 6.56 2.73
CA ARG A 165 1.74 8.03 2.71
C ARG A 165 0.65 8.52 3.67
N LEU A 166 -0.46 7.81 3.77
CA LEU A 166 -1.50 8.04 4.77
C LEU A 166 -1.01 7.77 6.21
N GLY A 167 -0.07 6.84 6.39
CA GLY A 167 0.59 6.60 7.67
C GLY A 167 1.41 7.79 8.13
N ALA A 168 2.19 8.38 7.22
CA ALA A 168 2.99 9.56 7.53
C ALA A 168 2.14 10.75 8.04
N THR A 169 0.92 10.93 7.52
CA THR A 169 0.05 12.05 7.93
C THR A 169 -0.59 11.87 9.30
N VAL A 170 -0.77 10.63 9.76
CA VAL A 170 -1.40 10.37 11.07
C VAL A 170 -0.35 10.21 12.17
N MET A 171 0.84 9.69 11.82
CA MET A 171 1.90 9.42 12.79
C MET A 171 2.94 10.54 12.93
N GLY A 172 2.95 11.54 12.04
CA GLY A 172 3.75 12.76 12.20
C GLY A 172 3.23 13.73 13.27
N HIS A 173 2.20 13.33 14.02
CA HIS A 173 1.57 14.10 15.10
C HIS A 173 1.57 13.35 16.45
N SER A 174 2.40 12.32 16.59
CA SER A 174 2.58 11.55 17.82
C SER A 174 3.99 11.75 18.38
#